data_AF-A0A2N6EDM8-F1
#
_entry.id   AF-A0A2N6EDM8-F1
#
_cell.length_a   1.000
_cell.length_b   1.000
_cell.length_c   1.000
_cell.angle_alpha   90.00
_cell.angle_beta   90.00
_cell.angle_gamma   90.00
#
_symmetry.space_group_name_H-M   'P 1'
#
loop_
_entity.id
_entity.type
_entity.pdbx_description
1 polymer ?
#
loop_
_entity_poly.entity_id
_entity_poly.type
_entity_poly.pdbx_seq_one_letter_code
_entity_poly.pdbx_strand_id
1 'polypeptide(L)' 'MGEKGFSPRTENACTAPAGHRDHMCLLMEKGLTEEVALRSTRPAYACGNCGALANEREDLCNPAPL' A
#
# COMPACT_ATOMS: atom_id res chain seq x y z
N MET A 1 15.73 23.15 -5.19
CA MET A 1 14.61 22.37 -5.75
C MET A 1 15.20 21.03 -6.16
N GLY A 2 14.79 19.84 -5.73
CA GLY A 2 13.76 19.41 -4.80
C GLY A 2 13.71 17.89 -4.92
N GLU A 3 13.91 17.17 -3.82
CA GLU A 3 13.49 15.78 -3.64
C GLU A 3 13.72 15.41 -2.19
N LYS A 4 12.83 15.92 -1.33
CA LYS A 4 12.69 15.38 0.02
C LYS A 4 11.84 14.12 -0.10
N GLY A 5 12.47 13.02 -0.50
CA GLY A 5 11.93 11.68 -0.34
C GLY A 5 11.93 11.35 1.14
N PHE A 6 10.73 11.37 1.71
CA PHE A 6 10.37 11.27 3.11
C PHE A 6 10.94 10.02 3.82
N SER A 7 11.30 10.22 5.09
CA SER A 7 12.01 9.35 6.01
C SER A 7 11.36 7.98 6.30
N PRO A 8 12.17 6.99 6.73
CA PRO A 8 11.76 5.63 7.04
C PRO A 8 11.03 5.55 8.38
N ARG A 9 9.75 5.17 8.38
CA ARG A 9 9.09 4.62 9.55
C ARG A 9 7.91 3.74 9.15
N THR A 10 8.17 2.45 8.94
CA THR A 10 7.58 1.32 9.69
C THR A 10 8.23 0.06 9.14
N GLU A 11 8.83 -0.72 10.04
CA GLU A 11 9.45 -2.02 9.78
C GLU A 11 8.38 -3.05 9.38
N ASN A 12 7.89 -2.96 8.15
CA ASN A 12 7.29 -4.10 7.47
C ASN A 12 8.47 -4.80 6.80
N ALA A 13 9.07 -5.79 7.46
CA ALA A 13 10.26 -6.49 7.00
C ALA A 13 10.04 -7.19 5.65
N CYS A 14 10.08 -6.43 4.56
CA CYS A 14 9.95 -6.95 3.21
C CYS A 14 11.29 -7.55 2.83
N THR A 15 11.38 -8.87 2.99
CA THR A 15 12.61 -9.65 2.82
C THR A 15 13.06 -9.76 1.34
N ALA A 16 12.33 -9.12 0.40
CA ALA A 16 12.62 -9.12 -1.02
C ALA A 16 12.29 -7.76 -1.67
N PRO A 17 13.25 -6.83 -1.78
CA PRO A 17 13.04 -5.50 -2.38
C PRO A 17 12.87 -5.53 -3.91
N ALA A 18 13.24 -6.62 -4.58
CA ALA A 18 13.20 -6.73 -6.05
C ALA A 18 11.81 -7.04 -6.65
N GLY A 19 10.82 -7.39 -5.82
CA GLY A 19 9.46 -7.73 -6.25
C GLY A 19 8.37 -7.00 -5.47
N HIS A 20 8.73 -5.98 -4.69
CA HIS A 20 7.80 -5.28 -3.83
C HIS A 20 6.97 -4.30 -4.66
N ARG A 21 5.77 -4.73 -5.07
CA ARG A 21 4.73 -3.83 -5.58
C ARG A 21 4.40 -2.82 -4.46
N ASP A 22 4.33 -1.53 -4.78
CA ASP A 22 3.93 -0.50 -3.81
C ASP A 22 2.56 -0.83 -3.20
N HIS A 23 2.53 -0.98 -1.88
CA HIS A 23 1.30 -1.21 -1.12
C HIS A 23 0.41 0.03 -1.05
N MET A 24 -0.89 -0.18 -0.80
CA MET A 24 -1.87 0.91 -0.65
C MET A 24 -1.45 2.01 0.32
N CYS A 25 -0.84 1.69 1.46
CA CYS A 25 -0.44 2.73 2.42
C CYS A 25 0.61 3.68 1.80
N LEU A 26 1.58 3.16 1.03
CA LEU A 26 2.59 3.96 0.31
C LEU A 26 1.99 4.77 -0.83
N LEU A 27 1.04 4.21 -1.58
CA LEU A 27 0.34 4.92 -2.65
C LEU A 27 -0.47 6.10 -2.09
N MET A 28 -1.12 5.91 -0.93
CA MET A 28 -1.82 6.99 -0.22
C MET A 28 -0.84 8.07 0.27
N GLU A 29 0.30 7.69 0.86
CA GLU A 29 1.34 8.65 1.29
C GLU A 29 1.95 9.45 0.12
N LYS A 30 2.12 8.81 -1.04
CA LYS A 30 2.58 9.47 -2.27
C LYS A 30 1.51 10.36 -2.91
N GLY A 31 0.27 10.34 -2.42
CA GLY A 31 -0.86 11.06 -3.01
C GLY A 31 -1.35 10.47 -4.33
N LEU A 32 -1.05 9.20 -4.62
CA LEU A 32 -1.46 8.48 -5.83
C LEU A 32 -2.89 7.95 -5.67
N THR A 33 -3.84 8.85 -5.44
CA THR A 33 -5.24 8.52 -5.16
C THR A 33 -5.93 7.81 -6.31
N GLU A 34 -5.54 8.07 -7.55
CA GLU A 34 -6.05 7.36 -8.73
C GLU A 34 -5.65 5.88 -8.72
N GLU A 35 -4.40 5.57 -8.38
CA GLU A 35 -3.90 4.19 -8.29
C GLU A 35 -4.60 3.45 -7.15
N VAL A 36 -4.76 4.11 -5.99
CA VAL A 36 -5.53 3.57 -4.86
C VAL A 36 -6.98 3.31 -5.25
N ALA A 37 -7.61 4.25 -5.97
CA ALA A 37 -8.98 4.09 -6.43
C ALA A 37 -9.11 2.91 -7.41
N LEU A 38 -8.19 2.79 -8.38
CA LEU A 38 -8.14 1.67 -9.32
C LEU A 38 -8.02 0.32 -8.62
N ARG A 39 -7.10 0.21 -7.65
CA ARG A 39 -6.86 -1.01 -6.88
C ARG A 39 -7.87 -1.25 -5.77
N SER A 40 -8.73 -0.29 -5.46
CA SER A 40 -9.85 -0.40 -4.51
C SER A 40 -11.22 -0.32 -5.20
N THR A 41 -11.28 -0.49 -6.53
CA THR A 41 -12.54 -0.47 -7.29
C THR A 41 -13.53 -1.57 -6.84
N ARG A 42 -13.02 -2.72 -6.42
CA ARG A 42 -13.77 -3.90 -5.96
C ARG A 42 -13.04 -4.52 -4.76
N PRO A 43 -13.04 -3.84 -3.61
CA PRO A 43 -12.20 -4.26 -2.50
C PRO A 43 -12.71 -5.61 -1.97
N ALA A 44 -11.85 -6.62 -2.04
CA ALA A 44 -12.10 -7.95 -1.49
C ALA A 44 -11.31 -8.16 -0.19
N TYR A 45 -10.30 -7.32 0.05
CA TYR A 45 -9.45 -7.37 1.21
C TYR A 45 -9.27 -5.97 1.80
N ALA A 46 -9.06 -5.92 3.11
CA ALA A 46 -8.73 -4.73 3.87
C ALA A 46 -7.41 -4.93 4.61
N CYS A 47 -6.60 -3.87 4.71
CA CYS A 47 -5.37 -3.90 5.48
C CYS A 47 -5.72 -3.79 6.97
N GLY A 48 -5.41 -4.82 7.76
CA GLY A 48 -5.60 -4.79 9.21
C GLY A 48 -4.73 -3.76 9.94
N ASN A 49 -3.70 -3.21 9.29
CA ASN A 49 -2.82 -2.18 9.87
C ASN A 49 -3.25 -0.75 9.56
N CYS A 50 -3.46 -0.43 8.27
CA CYS A 50 -3.76 0.94 7.83
C CYS A 50 -5.21 1.15 7.37
N GLY A 51 -6.04 0.09 7.37
CA GLY A 51 -7.44 0.16 6.94
C GLY A 51 -7.65 0.30 5.43
N ALA A 52 -6.57 0.32 4.64
CA ALA A 52 -6.66 0.44 3.19
C ALA A 52 -7.43 -0.73 2.58
N LEU A 53 -8.23 -0.46 1.56
CA LEU A 53 -9.02 -1.45 0.86
C LEU A 53 -8.34 -1.78 -0.47
N ALA A 54 -8.28 -3.04 -0.84
CA ALA A 54 -7.77 -3.45 -2.14
C ALA A 54 -8.50 -4.68 -2.69
N ASN A 55 -8.46 -4.78 -4.01
CA ASN A 55 -8.98 -5.89 -4.78
C ASN A 55 -8.16 -7.16 -4.50
N GLU A 56 -6.84 -7.00 -4.37
CA GLU A 56 -5.90 -8.09 -4.18
C GLU A 56 -5.18 -7.96 -2.84
N ARG A 57 -4.93 -9.10 -2.20
CA ARG A 57 -4.21 -9.16 -0.91
C ARG A 57 -2.75 -8.69 -1.01
N GLU A 58 -2.16 -8.75 -2.20
CA GLU A 58 -0.77 -8.35 -2.46
C GLU A 58 -0.57 -6.83 -2.38
N ASP A 59 -1.63 -6.05 -2.59
CA ASP A 59 -1.61 -4.60 -2.46
C ASP A 59 -1.61 -4.12 -1.01
N LEU A 60 -1.73 -5.02 -0.04
CA LEU A 60 -1.93 -4.69 1.39
C LEU A 60 -0.82 -5.31 2.24
N CYS A 61 -0.35 -4.58 3.26
CA CYS A 61 0.68 -5.08 4.16
C CYS A 61 0.19 -6.22 5.06
N ASN A 62 -1.09 -6.16 5.46
CA ASN A 62 -1.74 -7.19 6.28
C ASN A 62 -3.17 -7.43 5.75
N PRO A 63 -3.31 -8.19 4.66
CA PRO A 63 -4.59 -8.42 4.02
C PRO A 63 -5.51 -9.27 4.90
N ALA A 64 -6.65 -8.73 5.24
CA ALA A 64 -7.77 -9.43 5.86
C ALA A 64 -8.94 -9.45 4.85
N PRO A 65 -9.62 -10.58 4.65
CA PRO A 65 -10.81 -10.62 3.79
C PRO A 65 -11.94 -9.79 4.40
N LEU A 66 -12.72 -9.14 3.52
CA LEU A 66 -13.93 -8.39 3.85
C LEU A 66 -15.18 -9.27 3.84
#